data_AF-A0A966TW01-F1
#
_entry.id   AF-A0A966TW01-F1
#
_cell.length_a   1.000
_cell.length_b   1.000
_cell.length_c   1.000
_cell.angle_alpha   90.00
_cell.angle_beta   90.00
_cell.angle_gamma   90.00
#
_symmetry.space_group_name_H-M   'P 1'
#
loop_
_entity.id
_entity.type
_entity.pdbx_description
1 polymer ?
#
loop_
_entity_poly.entity_id
_entity_poly.type
_entity_poly.pdbx_seq_one_letter_code
_entity_poly.pdbx_strand_id
1 'polypeptide(L)'
;MPRRLAPSLDFAAVNSAALARLPEVLARLLPGGRAVGPEWHAGSLRGDPGDSLRVRMCGERAGRWADFATGEKGGDPVSLAAAVARTRQIEGARQLARMLGIDATRGGR
;
A
#
# COMPACT_ATOMS: atom_id res chain seq x y z
N MET A 1 -21.41 8.73 -30.97
CA MET A 1 -20.94 9.38 -29.74
C MET A 1 -19.75 8.57 -29.19
N PRO A 2 -18.52 9.10 -29.13
CA PRO A 2 -17.42 8.35 -28.53
C PRO A 2 -17.66 8.27 -27.01
N ARG A 3 -17.68 7.04 -26.47
CA ARG A 3 -17.62 6.82 -25.02
C ARG A 3 -16.29 7.41 -24.54
N ARG A 4 -16.35 8.55 -23.86
CA ARG A 4 -15.21 9.05 -23.09
C ARG A 4 -14.89 7.97 -22.06
N LEU A 5 -13.88 7.14 -22.36
CA LEU A 5 -13.34 6.18 -21.41
C LEU A 5 -12.87 7.01 -20.21
N ALA A 6 -13.61 6.93 -19.11
CA ALA A 6 -13.12 7.46 -17.85
C ALA A 6 -11.76 6.81 -17.59
N PRO A 7 -10.73 7.58 -17.23
CA PRO A 7 -9.42 7.00 -17.01
C PRO A 7 -9.51 5.98 -15.88
N SER A 8 -9.26 4.71 -16.20
CA SER A 8 -9.21 3.64 -15.22
C SER A 8 -7.91 3.77 -14.43
N LEU A 9 -8.00 3.56 -13.12
CA LEU A 9 -6.85 3.60 -12.24
C LEU A 9 -5.98 2.36 -12.47
N ASP A 10 -4.70 2.56 -12.77
CA ASP A 10 -3.72 1.49 -12.97
C ASP A 10 -3.15 1.03 -11.63
N PHE A 11 -3.84 0.08 -11.00
CA PHE A 11 -3.41 -0.52 -9.75
C PHE A 11 -2.03 -1.19 -9.86
N ALA A 12 -1.68 -1.76 -11.01
CA ALA A 12 -0.41 -2.43 -11.19
C ALA A 12 0.74 -1.42 -11.20
N ALA A 13 0.57 -0.29 -11.90
CA ALA A 13 1.53 0.81 -11.90
C ALA A 13 1.72 1.39 -10.48
N VAL A 14 0.62 1.62 -9.75
CA VAL A 14 0.68 2.13 -8.37
C VAL A 14 1.38 1.15 -7.43
N ASN A 15 1.04 -0.14 -7.51
CA ASN A 15 1.70 -1.15 -6.70
C ASN A 15 3.20 -1.24 -7.00
N SER A 16 3.58 -1.26 -8.28
CA SER A 16 4.99 -1.31 -8.68
C SER A 16 5.77 -0.09 -8.15
N ALA A 17 5.23 1.11 -8.30
CA ALA A 17 5.85 2.32 -7.78
C ALA A 17 5.93 2.34 -6.24
N ALA A 18 4.89 1.84 -5.56
CA ALA A 18 4.89 1.72 -4.11
C ALA A 18 5.92 0.70 -3.62
N LEU A 19 6.07 -0.44 -4.30
CA LEU A 19 7.09 -1.45 -3.99
C LEU A 19 8.51 -0.91 -4.17
N ALA A 20 8.76 -0.09 -5.20
CA ALA A 20 10.07 0.52 -5.45
C ALA A 20 10.51 1.47 -4.33
N ARG A 21 9.56 2.04 -3.57
CA ARG A 21 9.79 2.97 -2.45
C ARG A 21 9.16 2.47 -1.16
N LEU A 22 9.08 1.15 -1.00
CA LEU A 22 8.27 0.53 0.05
C LEU A 22 8.65 1.00 1.46
N PRO A 23 9.93 1.13 1.85
CA PRO A 23 10.28 1.65 3.18
C PRO A 23 9.74 3.07 3.44
N GLU A 24 9.77 3.95 2.45
CA GLU A 24 9.22 5.31 2.57
C GLU A 24 7.68 5.31 2.65
N VAL A 25 7.04 4.43 1.87
CA VAL A 25 5.59 4.23 1.92
C VAL A 25 5.17 3.74 3.31
N LEU A 26 5.89 2.76 3.86
CA LEU A 26 5.60 2.20 5.17
C LEU A 26 5.86 3.19 6.30
N ALA A 27 6.94 3.97 6.24
CA ALA A 27 7.20 5.02 7.22
C ALA A 27 6.09 6.09 7.25
N ARG A 28 5.45 6.37 6.09
CA ARG A 28 4.32 7.32 6.02
C ARG A 28 2.99 6.70 6.44
N LEU A 29 2.72 5.45 6.07
CA LEU A 29 1.47 4.77 6.42
C LEU A 29 1.45 4.27 7.87
N LEU A 30 2.60 3.88 8.41
CA LEU A 30 2.77 3.22 9.70
C LEU A 30 3.93 3.89 10.48
N PRO A 31 3.76 5.15 10.93
CA PRO A 31 4.85 5.95 11.51
C PRO A 31 5.44 5.39 12.81
N GLY A 32 4.68 4.64 13.61
CA GLY A 32 5.19 3.94 14.79
C GLY A 32 5.88 2.61 14.49
N GLY A 33 5.92 2.21 13.21
CA GLY A 33 6.56 0.97 12.80
C GLY A 33 8.06 1.10 12.58
N ARG A 34 8.73 -0.05 12.47
CA ARG A 34 10.18 -0.16 12.32
C ARG A 34 10.56 -1.31 11.39
N ALA A 35 11.71 -1.17 10.73
CA ALA A 35 12.31 -2.27 9.97
C ALA A 35 12.93 -3.32 10.91
N VAL A 36 12.57 -4.58 10.69
CA VAL A 36 13.08 -5.77 11.39
C VAL A 36 13.48 -6.80 10.33
N GLY A 37 14.76 -6.80 9.95
CA GLY A 37 15.26 -7.65 8.87
C GLY A 37 14.52 -7.38 7.55
N PRO A 38 13.90 -8.40 6.91
CA PRO A 38 13.15 -8.22 5.66
C PRO A 38 11.69 -7.79 5.86
N GLU A 39 11.28 -7.46 7.09
CA GLU A 39 9.89 -7.13 7.45
C GLU A 39 9.78 -5.79 8.17
N TRP A 40 8.64 -5.13 8.04
CA TRP A 40 8.28 -3.92 8.77
C TRP A 40 7.27 -4.29 9.85
N HIS A 41 7.56 -3.97 11.09
CA HIS A 41 6.73 -4.29 12.25
C HIS A 41 6.04 -3.02 12.75
N ALA A 42 4.74 -3.10 13.00
CA ALA A 42 3.94 -2.08 13.65
C ALA A 42 2.92 -2.72 14.61
N GLY A 43 2.33 -1.93 15.49
CA GLY A 43 1.34 -2.36 16.48
C GLY A 43 -0.11 -2.37 15.98
N SER A 44 -0.40 -1.66 14.89
CA SER A 44 -1.73 -1.66 14.28
C SER A 44 -1.72 -1.02 12.89
N LEU A 45 -2.82 -1.16 12.16
CA LEU A 45 -3.10 -0.38 10.94
C LEU A 45 -3.25 1.13 11.17
N ARG A 46 -3.29 1.60 12.42
CA ARG A 46 -3.27 3.03 12.75
C ARG A 46 -1.85 3.59 12.85
N GLY A 47 -0.83 2.72 12.76
CA GLY A 47 0.57 3.12 12.88
C GLY A 47 1.06 3.20 14.33
N ASP A 48 0.40 2.53 15.27
CA ASP A 48 0.89 2.39 16.65
C ASP A 48 2.21 1.58 16.67
N PRO A 49 3.09 1.76 17.66
CA PRO A 49 4.26 0.90 17.84
C PRO A 49 3.88 -0.52 18.31
N GLY A 50 4.60 -1.53 17.85
CA GLY A 50 4.37 -2.94 18.23
C GLY A 50 4.80 -3.92 17.13
N ASP A 51 4.39 -5.19 17.27
CA ASP A 51 4.80 -6.31 16.39
C ASP A 51 3.62 -7.17 15.87
N SER A 52 2.39 -6.68 16.04
CA SER A 52 1.13 -7.34 15.62
C SER A 52 0.84 -7.17 14.13
N LEU A 53 1.21 -6.03 13.53
CA LEU A 53 1.14 -5.81 12.09
C LEU A 53 2.53 -6.03 11.49
N ARG A 54 2.62 -6.91 10.49
CA ARG A 54 3.87 -7.17 9.76
C ARG A 54 3.69 -6.98 8.27
N VAL A 55 4.65 -6.32 7.63
CA VAL A 55 4.70 -6.13 6.19
C VAL A 55 6.01 -6.66 5.63
N ARG A 56 5.95 -7.48 4.59
CA ARG A 56 7.15 -7.98 3.91
C ARG A 56 7.74 -6.89 3.03
N MET A 57 9.01 -6.54 3.22
CA MET A 57 9.67 -5.49 2.45
C MET A 57 10.43 -6.00 1.22
N CYS A 58 10.85 -7.27 1.23
CA CYS A 58 11.73 -7.82 0.19
C CYS A 58 11.26 -9.19 -0.34
N GLY A 59 11.72 -9.51 -1.56
CA GLY A 59 11.44 -10.77 -2.28
C GLY A 59 10.13 -10.76 -3.06
N GLU A 60 9.74 -11.92 -3.60
CA GLU A 60 8.51 -12.09 -4.40
C GLU A 60 7.21 -11.77 -3.66
N ARG A 61 7.29 -11.70 -2.32
CA ARG A 61 6.17 -11.38 -1.43
C ARG A 61 6.23 -9.96 -0.88
N ALA A 62 7.10 -9.10 -1.40
CA ALA A 62 7.18 -7.70 -0.99
C ALA A 62 5.79 -7.02 -1.12
N GLY A 63 5.43 -6.21 -0.12
CA GLY A 63 4.15 -5.54 -0.02
C GLY A 63 3.01 -6.37 0.59
N ARG A 64 3.19 -7.69 0.80
CA ARG A 64 2.22 -8.49 1.57
C ARG A 64 2.26 -8.11 3.03
N TRP A 65 1.11 -8.06 3.67
CA TRP A 65 0.98 -7.70 5.07
C TRP A 65 -0.09 -8.52 5.78
N ALA A 66 0.05 -8.63 7.10
CA ALA A 66 -0.93 -9.24 7.97
C ALA A 66 -0.90 -8.58 9.35
N ASP A 67 -2.08 -8.29 9.88
CA ASP A 67 -2.32 -7.94 11.27
C ASP A 67 -2.74 -9.21 12.02
N PHE A 68 -1.85 -9.71 12.88
CA PHE A 68 -2.05 -10.91 13.68
C PHE A 68 -3.01 -10.69 14.86
N ALA A 69 -3.29 -9.44 15.24
CA ALA A 69 -4.23 -9.14 16.32
C ALA A 69 -5.69 -9.14 15.83
N THR A 70 -5.93 -8.66 14.60
CA THR A 70 -7.29 -8.57 14.02
C THR A 70 -7.59 -9.66 12.99
N GLY A 71 -6.55 -10.30 12.43
CA GLY A 71 -6.67 -11.25 11.32
C GLY A 71 -6.78 -10.58 9.94
N GLU A 72 -6.76 -9.24 9.87
CA GLU A 72 -6.74 -8.50 8.61
C GLU A 72 -5.44 -8.77 7.85
N LYS A 73 -5.51 -8.94 6.53
CA LYS A 73 -4.33 -9.22 5.70
C LYS A 73 -4.53 -8.73 4.27
N GLY A 74 -3.43 -8.49 3.58
CA GLY A 74 -3.45 -8.05 2.19
C GLY A 74 -2.23 -8.46 1.39
N GLY A 75 -2.39 -8.43 0.06
CA GLY A 75 -1.42 -8.97 -0.89
C GLY A 75 -0.43 -7.93 -1.43
N ASP A 76 -0.69 -6.66 -1.20
CA ASP A 76 -0.05 -5.57 -1.95
C ASP A 76 -0.13 -4.22 -1.20
N PRO A 77 0.72 -3.23 -1.55
CA PRO A 77 0.73 -1.92 -0.90
C PRO A 77 -0.60 -1.16 -1.01
N VAL A 78 -1.35 -1.29 -2.12
CA VAL A 78 -2.67 -0.65 -2.25
C VAL A 78 -3.65 -1.19 -1.21
N SER A 79 -3.69 -2.50 -1.01
CA SER A 79 -4.53 -3.14 0.00
C SER A 79 -4.16 -2.67 1.42
N LEU A 80 -2.86 -2.42 1.69
CA LEU A 80 -2.40 -1.86 2.96
C LEU A 80 -2.90 -0.43 3.14
N ALA A 81 -2.68 0.44 2.15
CA ALA A 81 -3.12 1.84 2.21
C ALA A 81 -4.63 1.95 2.42
N ALA A 82 -5.40 1.10 1.74
CA ALA A 82 -6.85 1.03 1.90
C ALA A 82 -7.25 0.60 3.32
N ALA A 83 -6.57 -0.40 3.90
CA ALA A 83 -6.83 -0.86 5.26
C ALA A 83 -6.47 0.19 6.32
N VAL A 84 -5.30 0.84 6.18
CA VAL A 84 -4.84 1.95 7.03
C VAL A 84 -5.84 3.10 7.02
N ALA A 85 -6.26 3.53 5.82
CA ALA A 85 -7.22 4.62 5.65
C ALA A 85 -8.69 4.21 5.83
N ARG A 86 -8.97 2.94 6.20
CA ARG A 86 -10.32 2.36 6.35
C ARG A 86 -11.24 2.69 5.17
N THR A 87 -10.70 2.54 3.96
CA THR A 87 -11.37 2.91 2.71
C THR A 87 -11.29 1.79 1.67
N ARG A 88 -11.90 2.01 0.50
CA ARG A 88 -11.84 1.06 -0.61
C ARG A 88 -10.48 1.10 -1.30
N GLN A 89 -10.08 0.00 -1.93
CA GLN A 89 -8.80 -0.09 -2.66
C GLN A 89 -8.57 1.03 -3.68
N ILE A 90 -9.63 1.49 -4.35
CA ILE A 90 -9.53 2.61 -5.30
C ILE A 90 -9.02 3.90 -4.64
N GLU A 91 -9.45 4.19 -3.41
CA GLU A 91 -9.01 5.37 -2.68
C GLU A 91 -7.59 5.17 -2.11
N GLY A 92 -7.27 3.95 -1.64
CA GLY A 92 -5.91 3.60 -1.23
C GLY A 92 -4.90 3.76 -2.38
N ALA A 93 -5.24 3.30 -3.57
CA ALA A 93 -4.41 3.47 -4.76
C ALA A 93 -4.26 4.95 -5.16
N ARG A 94 -5.33 5.75 -5.10
CA ARG A 94 -5.25 7.21 -5.33
C ARG A 94 -4.38 7.90 -4.29
N GLN A 95 -4.46 7.50 -3.03
CA GLN A 95 -3.62 8.03 -1.97
C GLN A 95 -2.14 7.73 -2.24
N LEU A 96 -1.81 6.48 -2.58
CA LEU A 96 -0.43 6.09 -2.93
C LEU A 96 0.06 6.84 -4.18
N ALA A 97 -0.75 6.94 -5.23
CA ALA A 97 -0.40 7.67 -6.44
C ALA A 97 -0.04 9.13 -6.14
N ARG A 98 -0.87 9.82 -5.35
CA ARG A 98 -0.61 11.19 -4.89
C ARG A 98 0.65 11.28 -4.03
N MET A 99 0.84 10.34 -3.11
CA MET A 99 2.00 10.31 -2.22
C MET A 99 3.31 10.08 -2.97
N LEU A 100 3.27 9.31 -4.06
CA LEU A 100 4.43 8.97 -4.88
C LEU A 100 4.65 9.93 -6.05
N GLY A 101 3.70 10.84 -6.30
CA GLY A 101 3.72 11.80 -7.40
C GLY A 101 3.61 11.15 -8.79
N ILE A 102 2.86 10.05 -8.91
CA ILE A 102 2.69 9.33 -10.18
C ILE A 102 1.28 9.47 -10.74
N ASP A 103 1.18 9.58 -12.06
CA ASP A 103 -0.10 9.50 -12.77
C ASP A 103 -0.57 8.04 -12.80
N ALA A 104 -1.56 7.73 -11.96
CA ALA A 104 -2.15 6.41 -11.87
C ALA A 104 -3.22 6.14 -12.94
N THR A 105 -3.31 6.97 -13.98
CA THR A 105 -4.30 6.82 -15.05
C THR A 105 -3.74 5.94 -16.16
N ARG A 106 -4.45 4.85 -16.48
CA ARG A 106 -4.09 3.99 -17.62
C ARG A 106 -4.45 4.74 -18.90
N GLY A 107 -3.47 5.40 -19.51
CA GLY A 107 -3.61 5.99 -20.84
C GLY A 107 -3.89 4.88 -21.86
N GLY A 108 -5.04 4.95 -22.53
CA GLY A 108 -5.35 4.07 -23.65
C GLY A 108 -4.30 4.26 -24.74
N ARG A 109 -3.56 3.20 -25.05
CA ARG A 109 -2.77 3.11 -26.28
C ARG A 109 -3.70 2.84 -27.45
#